data_AF-A0A0K2RWJ3-F1
#
_entry.id   AF-A0A0K2RWJ3-F1
#
_cell.length_a   1.000
_cell.length_b   1.000
_cell.length_c   1.000
_cell.angle_alpha   90.00
_cell.angle_beta   90.00
_cell.angle_gamma   90.00
#
_symmetry.space_group_name_H-M   'P 1'
#
loop_
_entity.id
_entity.type
_entity.pdbx_description
1 polymer ?
#
loop_
_entity_poly.entity_id
_entity_poly.type
_entity_poly.pdbx_seq_one_letter_code
_entity_poly.pdbx_strand_id
1 'polypeptide(L)'
;MPGRRAPMFTNFKIEDLLGLLLTQGRAVGFHVLGSIQEPTKDTFTIRDLFTGRRMALRLPTESYTEAALIEKAVDFGAQCHQISDQQPGVLFSLEDGAKTTVRARLGYVQDHHIAELVEYVTTRRNVVPLTRRPADPQTKAA
;
A
#
# COMPACT_ATOMS: atom_id res chain seq x y z
N MET A 1 15.69 21.00 -29.63
CA MET A 1 15.37 19.77 -28.88
C MET A 1 15.69 20.01 -27.40
N PRO A 2 14.74 20.45 -26.56
CA PRO A 2 15.05 20.75 -25.16
C PRO A 2 15.04 19.47 -24.32
N GLY A 3 16.04 19.34 -23.44
CA GLY A 3 16.39 18.13 -22.72
C GLY A 3 15.39 17.70 -21.65
N ARG A 4 15.13 16.39 -21.59
CA ARG A 4 14.51 15.69 -20.46
C ARG A 4 15.40 15.84 -19.22
N ARG A 5 15.11 16.81 -18.36
CA ARG A 5 15.50 16.81 -16.93
C ARG A 5 14.24 16.98 -16.09
N ALA A 6 13.56 15.88 -15.75
CA ALA A 6 12.38 15.91 -14.88
C ALA A 6 12.10 14.67 -13.99
N PRO A 7 13.05 13.74 -13.67
CA PRO A 7 12.70 12.65 -12.76
C PRO A 7 12.66 13.08 -11.28
N MET A 8 13.57 13.96 -10.85
CA MET A 8 13.78 14.22 -9.40
C MET A 8 12.65 15.02 -8.75
N PHE A 9 12.12 16.06 -9.42
CA PHE A 9 11.09 16.94 -8.85
C PHE A 9 9.71 16.29 -8.69
N THR A 10 9.38 15.29 -9.51
CA THR A 10 8.08 14.62 -9.47
C THR A 10 8.00 13.67 -8.28
N ASN A 11 9.07 12.93 -7.99
CA ASN A 11 9.10 11.99 -6.87
C ASN A 11 8.93 12.71 -5.52
N PHE A 12 9.63 13.83 -5.31
CA PHE A 12 9.48 14.61 -4.08
C PHE A 12 8.04 15.07 -3.82
N LYS A 13 7.35 15.56 -4.87
CA LYS A 13 5.95 15.97 -4.73
C LYS A 13 5.02 14.81 -4.41
N ILE A 14 5.29 13.62 -4.96
CA ILE A 14 4.51 12.41 -4.66
C ILE A 14 4.73 12.01 -3.20
N GLU A 15 5.97 12.01 -2.73
CA GLU A 15 6.31 11.68 -1.34
C GLU A 15 5.67 12.64 -0.34
N ASP A 16 5.70 13.95 -0.61
CA ASP A 16 5.06 14.97 0.23
C ASP A 16 3.54 14.75 0.35
N LEU A 17 2.87 14.56 -0.80
CA LEU A 17 1.42 14.34 -0.83
C LEU A 17 1.03 12.99 -0.21
N LEU A 18 1.84 11.95 -0.43
CA LEU A 18 1.63 10.64 0.16
C LEU A 18 1.84 10.68 1.68
N GLY A 19 2.83 11.44 2.16
CA GLY A 19 3.03 11.70 3.58
C GLY A 19 1.83 12.38 4.24
N LEU A 20 1.22 13.36 3.55
CA LEU A 20 -0.02 13.99 4.03
C LEU A 20 -1.17 12.98 4.14
N LEU A 21 -1.36 12.12 3.13
CA LEU A 21 -2.39 11.08 3.16
C LEU A 21 -2.16 10.04 4.27
N LEU A 22 -0.91 9.64 4.49
CA LEU A 22 -0.58 8.63 5.52
C LEU A 22 -0.73 9.19 6.94
N THR A 23 -0.42 10.47 7.15
CA THR A 23 -0.51 11.11 8.47
C THR A 23 -1.90 11.62 8.81
N GLN A 24 -2.65 12.15 7.84
CA GLN A 24 -3.94 12.82 8.08
C GLN A 24 -5.13 12.11 7.43
N GLY A 25 -4.92 11.27 6.41
CA GLY A 25 -6.00 10.65 5.64
C GLY A 25 -6.91 9.74 6.46
N ARG A 26 -6.38 9.06 7.48
CA ARG A 26 -7.18 8.18 8.36
C ARG A 26 -8.34 8.92 9.03
N ALA A 27 -8.14 10.17 9.46
CA ALA A 27 -9.15 10.95 10.16
C ALA A 27 -10.39 11.25 9.30
N VAL A 28 -10.21 11.28 7.98
CA VAL A 28 -11.27 11.56 6.99
C VAL A 28 -11.67 10.31 6.20
N GLY A 29 -11.28 9.12 6.66
CA GLY A 29 -11.71 7.84 6.07
C GLY A 29 -10.92 7.38 4.85
N PHE A 30 -9.75 7.95 4.58
CA PHE A 30 -8.86 7.47 3.52
C PHE A 30 -7.98 6.32 4.03
N HIS A 31 -7.78 5.32 3.17
CA HIS A 31 -6.83 4.23 3.37
C HIS A 31 -5.86 4.17 2.20
N VAL A 32 -4.57 4.00 2.52
CA VAL A 32 -3.50 3.86 1.54
C VAL A 32 -3.00 2.43 1.59
N LEU A 33 -3.03 1.74 0.44
CA LEU A 33 -2.40 0.44 0.27
C LEU A 33 -1.15 0.62 -0.61
N GLY A 34 0.02 0.37 -0.03
CA GLY A 34 1.30 0.37 -0.75
C GLY A 34 1.74 -1.06 -1.03
N SER A 35 2.15 -1.33 -2.27
CA SER A 35 2.72 -2.61 -2.69
C SER A 35 4.08 -2.40 -3.35
N ILE A 36 5.06 -3.20 -2.94
CA ILE A 36 6.44 -3.14 -3.42
C ILE A 36 6.95 -4.55 -3.67
N GLN A 37 7.68 -4.74 -4.77
CA GLN A 37 8.26 -6.04 -5.12
C GLN A 37 9.64 -6.23 -4.50
N GLU A 38 10.46 -5.18 -4.53
CA GLU A 38 11.84 -5.19 -4.03
C GLU A 38 11.99 -4.17 -2.90
N PRO A 39 11.60 -4.55 -1.66
CA PRO A 39 11.74 -3.69 -0.50
C PRO A 39 13.22 -3.53 -0.16
N THR A 40 13.77 -2.35 -0.43
CA THR A 40 15.07 -1.92 0.08
C THR A 40 14.88 -0.69 0.97
N LYS A 41 15.90 -0.34 1.77
CA LYS A 41 15.86 0.87 2.60
C LYS A 41 15.70 2.14 1.75
N ASP A 42 16.20 2.13 0.51
CA ASP A 42 16.22 3.29 -0.38
C ASP A 42 15.03 3.32 -1.37
N THR A 43 14.40 2.17 -1.65
CA THR A 43 13.26 2.13 -2.59
C THR A 43 12.02 2.84 -2.04
N PHE A 44 11.89 2.95 -0.71
CA PHE A 44 10.70 3.53 -0.09
C PHE A 44 11.01 4.29 1.21
N THR A 45 11.38 5.57 1.07
CA THR A 45 11.84 6.43 2.16
C THR A 45 10.76 6.72 3.22
N ILE A 46 9.47 6.74 2.84
CA ILE A 46 8.35 7.03 3.74
C ILE A 46 7.65 5.79 4.31
N ARG A 47 8.31 4.62 4.26
CA ARG A 47 7.75 3.34 4.76
C ARG A 47 7.31 3.39 6.23
N ASP A 48 7.95 4.23 7.03
CA ASP A 48 7.69 4.33 8.46
C ASP A 48 6.32 4.99 8.72
N LEU A 49 5.79 5.77 7.76
CA LEU A 49 4.45 6.36 7.81
C LEU A 49 3.32 5.34 7.60
N PHE A 50 3.61 4.10 7.20
CA PHE A 50 2.64 3.02 7.09
C PHE A 50 2.43 2.32 8.45
N THR A 51 1.83 3.04 9.40
CA THR A 51 1.64 2.59 10.79
C THR A 51 0.41 1.70 11.03
N GLY A 52 -0.28 1.26 9.97
CA GLY A 52 -1.46 0.40 10.12
C GLY A 52 -1.09 -1.07 10.26
N ARG A 53 -0.74 -1.67 9.13
CA ARG A 53 -0.47 -3.10 9.03
C ARG A 53 0.52 -3.32 7.91
N ARG A 54 1.53 -4.15 8.16
CA ARG A 54 2.53 -4.52 7.17
C ARG A 54 2.43 -6.01 6.89
N MET A 55 2.55 -6.37 5.63
CA MET A 55 2.47 -7.75 5.18
C MET A 55 3.60 -8.01 4.19
N ALA A 56 4.24 -9.17 4.32
CA ALA A 56 5.30 -9.58 3.42
C ALA A 56 5.09 -11.04 3.01
N LEU A 57 5.06 -11.26 1.70
CA LEU A 57 5.11 -12.59 1.09
C LEU A 57 6.54 -13.14 1.12
N ARG A 58 6.81 -14.19 0.37
CA ARG A 58 8.16 -14.74 0.17
C ARG A 58 9.11 -13.64 -0.29
N LEU A 59 10.20 -13.48 0.45
CA LEU A 59 11.28 -12.53 0.16
C LEU A 59 12.62 -13.29 0.04
N PRO A 60 13.67 -12.71 -0.57
CA PRO A 60 14.92 -13.44 -0.80
C PRO A 60 15.83 -13.52 0.43
N THR A 61 15.78 -12.51 1.32
CA THR A 61 16.72 -12.40 2.45
C THR A 61 16.04 -11.87 3.72
N GLU A 62 16.70 -12.08 4.87
CA GLU A 62 16.32 -11.46 6.15
C GLU A 62 16.24 -9.94 6.04
N SER A 63 17.24 -9.31 5.43
CA SER A 63 17.29 -7.85 5.22
C SER A 63 16.07 -7.34 4.44
N TYR A 64 15.62 -8.05 3.40
CA TYR A 64 14.39 -7.71 2.68
C TYR A 64 13.15 -7.83 3.57
N THR A 65 13.13 -8.85 4.44
CA THR A 65 12.03 -9.08 5.39
C THR A 65 11.90 -7.92 6.38
N GLU A 66 13.02 -7.49 6.95
CA GLU A 66 13.06 -6.34 7.85
C GLU A 66 12.78 -5.02 7.13
N ALA A 67 13.25 -4.88 5.89
CA ALA A 67 12.97 -3.70 5.08
C ALA A 67 11.48 -3.54 4.72
N ALA A 68 10.77 -4.66 4.52
CA ALA A 68 9.34 -4.68 4.18
C ALA A 68 8.42 -4.54 5.40
N LEU A 69 8.79 -5.18 6.51
CA LEU A 69 8.00 -5.18 7.74
C LEU A 69 8.52 -4.10 8.68
N ILE A 70 9.43 -4.44 9.59
CA ILE A 70 10.12 -3.51 10.49
C ILE A 70 11.49 -4.09 10.84
N GLU A 71 12.35 -3.25 11.41
CA GLU A 71 13.59 -3.72 12.04
C GLU A 71 13.28 -4.80 13.09
N LYS A 72 14.09 -5.88 13.13
CA LYS A 72 13.87 -7.04 14.00
C LYS A 72 12.60 -7.85 13.72
N ALA A 73 11.96 -7.68 12.56
CA ALA A 73 10.79 -8.49 12.22
C ALA A 73 11.07 -10.00 12.22
N VAL A 74 12.31 -10.40 11.88
CA VAL A 74 12.75 -11.80 11.93
C VAL A 74 12.71 -12.33 13.38
N ASP A 75 13.16 -11.54 14.34
CA ASP A 75 13.09 -11.86 15.78
C ASP A 75 11.63 -11.97 16.27
N PHE A 76 10.71 -11.23 15.65
CA PHE A 76 9.26 -11.32 15.89
C PHE A 76 8.58 -12.50 15.18
N GLY A 77 9.35 -13.36 14.52
CA GLY A 77 8.90 -14.59 13.87
C GLY A 77 8.52 -14.43 12.40
N ALA A 78 8.72 -13.27 11.76
CA ALA A 78 8.48 -13.11 10.33
C ALA A 78 9.61 -13.75 9.52
N GLN A 79 9.48 -15.05 9.28
CA GLN A 79 10.45 -15.82 8.49
C GLN A 79 10.10 -15.79 6.99
N CYS A 80 9.89 -14.59 6.42
CA CYS A 80 9.47 -14.42 5.02
C CYS A 80 10.47 -15.01 4.02
N HIS A 81 11.76 -14.94 4.35
CA HIS A 81 12.85 -15.50 3.54
C HIS A 81 12.93 -17.03 3.57
N GLN A 82 12.23 -17.67 4.51
CA GLN A 82 12.15 -19.14 4.64
C GLN A 82 10.88 -19.70 4.00
N ILE A 83 10.01 -18.86 3.41
CA ILE A 83 8.83 -19.33 2.71
C ILE A 83 9.28 -20.10 1.46
N SER A 84 8.89 -21.37 1.38
CA SER A 84 9.14 -22.21 0.20
C SER A 84 8.39 -21.65 -1.02
N ASP A 85 9.03 -21.75 -2.17
CA ASP A 85 8.46 -21.54 -3.51
C ASP A 85 7.20 -22.39 -3.79
N GLN A 86 7.07 -23.56 -3.15
CA GLN A 86 5.90 -24.42 -3.22
C GLN A 86 4.72 -23.95 -2.37
N GLN A 87 4.85 -22.81 -1.67
CA GLN A 87 3.82 -22.25 -0.81
C GLN A 87 3.36 -20.85 -1.28
N PRO A 88 2.82 -20.72 -2.50
CA PRO A 88 2.34 -19.43 -3.00
C PRO A 88 1.23 -18.86 -2.11
N GLY A 89 1.23 -17.54 -1.97
CA GLY A 89 0.26 -16.81 -1.16
C GLY A 89 0.52 -16.85 0.35
N VAL A 90 1.51 -17.61 0.84
CA VAL A 90 1.90 -17.51 2.26
C VAL A 90 2.55 -16.16 2.53
N LEU A 91 2.15 -15.54 3.63
CA LEU A 91 2.68 -14.27 4.10
C LEU A 91 2.80 -14.24 5.61
N PHE A 92 3.62 -13.30 6.09
CA PHE A 92 3.59 -12.85 7.47
C PHE A 92 2.98 -11.46 7.54
N SER A 93 2.11 -11.27 8.52
CA SER A 93 1.48 -10.00 8.82
C SER A 93 1.95 -9.51 10.18
N LEU A 94 2.22 -8.23 10.25
CA LEU A 94 2.63 -7.55 11.46
C LEU A 94 1.78 -6.29 11.65
N GLU A 95 1.19 -6.16 12.83
CA GLU A 95 0.50 -4.96 13.26
C GLU A 95 1.50 -3.99 13.91
N ASP A 96 1.21 -2.69 13.82
CA ASP A 96 2.09 -1.70 14.43
C ASP A 96 2.14 -1.85 15.96
N GLY A 97 3.35 -1.72 16.51
CA GLY A 97 3.63 -1.98 17.93
C GLY A 97 3.64 -3.46 18.36
N ALA A 98 3.24 -4.40 17.50
CA ALA A 98 3.28 -5.83 17.81
C ALA A 98 4.72 -6.39 17.79
N LYS A 99 5.00 -7.32 18.70
CA LYS A 99 6.28 -8.09 18.74
C LYS A 99 6.11 -9.53 18.30
N THR A 100 4.96 -9.85 17.71
CA THR A 100 4.60 -11.19 17.25
C THR A 100 3.92 -11.08 15.91
N THR A 101 4.24 -12.00 15.01
CA THR A 101 3.75 -12.02 13.64
C THR A 101 2.66 -13.07 13.45
N VAL A 102 1.75 -12.80 12.52
CA VAL A 102 0.72 -13.76 12.11
C VAL A 102 1.09 -14.35 10.77
N ARG A 103 1.21 -15.67 10.68
CA ARG A 103 1.39 -16.38 9.41
C ARG A 103 0.02 -16.68 8.81
N ALA A 104 -0.21 -16.27 7.57
CA ALA A 104 -1.45 -16.49 6.85
C ALA A 104 -1.18 -16.97 5.41
N ARG A 105 -2.23 -17.46 4.74
CA ARG A 105 -2.21 -17.76 3.31
C ARG A 105 -3.34 -17.01 2.62
N LEU A 106 -3.00 -16.22 1.61
CA LEU A 106 -3.98 -15.54 0.77
C LEU A 106 -4.76 -16.54 -0.08
N GLY A 107 -6.03 -16.21 -0.34
CA GLY A 107 -6.81 -16.88 -1.36
C GLY A 107 -6.21 -16.64 -2.74
N TYR A 108 -6.23 -17.67 -3.59
CA TYR A 108 -5.80 -17.54 -4.97
C TYR A 108 -6.98 -17.11 -5.82
N VAL A 109 -6.88 -15.91 -6.41
CA VAL A 109 -7.88 -15.36 -7.32
C VAL A 109 -7.28 -15.35 -8.72
N GLN A 110 -7.99 -15.95 -9.67
CA GLN A 110 -7.62 -15.96 -11.08
C GLN A 110 -8.17 -14.72 -11.79
N ASP A 111 -7.53 -14.34 -12.89
CA ASP A 111 -7.91 -13.15 -13.68
C ASP A 111 -9.38 -13.18 -14.14
N HIS A 112 -9.91 -14.37 -14.47
CA HIS A 112 -11.30 -14.50 -14.89
C HIS A 112 -12.31 -14.22 -13.76
N HIS A 113 -11.98 -14.57 -12.51
CA HIS A 113 -12.82 -14.21 -11.35
C HIS A 113 -12.82 -12.68 -11.13
N ILE A 114 -11.70 -12.01 -11.39
CA ILE A 114 -11.60 -10.54 -11.30
C ILE A 114 -12.45 -9.91 -12.41
N ALA A 115 -12.37 -10.43 -13.64
CA ALA A 115 -13.18 -9.96 -14.76
C ALA A 115 -14.68 -10.09 -14.47
N GLU A 116 -15.11 -11.24 -13.93
CA GLU A 116 -16.49 -11.48 -13.51
C GLU A 116 -16.95 -10.48 -12.43
N LEU A 117 -16.11 -10.23 -11.41
CA LEU A 117 -16.41 -9.25 -10.37
C LEU A 117 -16.57 -7.84 -10.95
N VAL A 118 -15.67 -7.44 -11.86
CA VAL A 118 -15.75 -6.14 -12.52
C VAL A 118 -17.05 -6.01 -13.31
N GLU A 119 -17.42 -7.03 -14.10
CA GLU A 119 -18.68 -7.05 -14.85
C GLU A 119 -19.89 -6.94 -13.91
N TYR A 120 -19.92 -7.72 -12.84
CA TYR A 120 -21.00 -7.70 -11.85
C TYR A 120 -21.20 -6.32 -11.21
N VAL A 121 -20.12 -5.69 -10.75
CA VAL A 121 -20.18 -4.38 -10.06
C VAL A 121 -20.51 -3.26 -11.04
N THR A 122 -19.96 -3.30 -12.26
CA THR A 122 -20.18 -2.25 -13.27
C THR A 122 -21.52 -2.36 -13.99
N THR A 123 -22.13 -3.54 -14.04
CA THR A 123 -23.48 -3.73 -14.59
C THR A 123 -24.54 -3.21 -13.62
N ARG A 124 -24.33 -3.37 -12.31
CA ARG A 124 -25.21 -2.85 -11.25
C ARG A 124 -24.93 -1.38 -10.91
N ARG A 125 -24.95 -0.48 -11.90
CA ARG A 125 -24.76 0.98 -11.71
C ARG A 125 -25.83 1.59 -10.80
N ASN A 126 -25.70 1.40 -9.49
CA ASN A 126 -26.16 2.36 -8.49
C ASN A 126 -24.97 3.29 -8.21
N VAL A 127 -24.65 4.15 -9.17
CA VAL A 127 -23.76 5.28 -8.92
C VAL A 127 -24.54 6.22 -8.01
N VAL A 128 -24.33 6.12 -6.70
CA VAL A 128 -24.79 7.15 -5.76
C VAL A 128 -23.87 8.34 -5.98
N PRO A 129 -24.37 9.48 -6.50
CA PRO A 129 -23.56 10.67 -6.60
C PRO A 129 -23.12 11.04 -5.19
N LEU A 130 -21.82 11.01 -4.93
CA LEU A 130 -21.28 11.68 -3.75
C LEU A 130 -21.68 13.14 -3.91
N THR A 131 -22.61 13.60 -3.08
CA THR A 131 -23.21 14.92 -3.18
C THR A 131 -22.07 15.93 -3.32
N ARG A 132 -21.98 16.57 -4.49
CA ARG A 132 -20.99 17.61 -4.77
C ARG A 132 -21.08 18.61 -3.62
N ARG A 133 -19.95 18.90 -2.96
CA ARG A 133 -19.85 19.95 -1.94
C ARG A 133 -20.63 21.17 -2.47
N PRO A 134 -21.61 21.72 -1.73
CA PRO A 134 -22.33 22.91 -2.17
C PRO A 134 -21.31 23.96 -2.60
N ALA A 135 -21.50 24.53 -3.78
CA ALA A 135 -20.57 25.53 -4.31
C ALA A 135 -20.34 26.61 -3.24
N ASP A 136 -19.07 26.97 -3.06
CA ASP A 136 -18.65 28.04 -2.16
C ASP A 136 -19.41 29.32 -2.54
N PRO A 137 -20.10 30.03 -1.61
CA PRO A 137 -20.95 31.17 -1.95
C PRO A 137 -20.23 32.42 -2.50
N GLN A 138 -18.99 32.32 -2.98
CA GLN A 138 -18.19 33.47 -3.42
C GLN A 138 -17.86 33.40 -4.91
N THR A 139 -18.88 33.55 -5.74
CA THR A 139 -18.72 34.22 -7.05
C THR A 139 -19.98 35.03 -7.33
N LYS A 140 -20.02 36.25 -6.79
CA LYS A 140 -20.87 37.32 -7.30
C LYS A 140 -20.02 38.59 -7.43
N ALA A 141 -20.14 39.18 -8.63
CA ALA A 141 -19.86 40.56 -9.02
C ALA A 141 -18.39 41.02 -9.10
N ALA A 142 -17.88 41.03 -10.32
CA ALA A 142 -17.33 42.23 -10.95
C ALA A 142 -17.83 42.28 -12.40
#